data_AF-A0A1V5XUW5-F1
#
_entry.id   AF-A0A1V5XUW5-F1
#
_cell.length_a   1.000
_cell.length_b   1.000
_cell.length_c   1.000
_cell.angle_alpha   90.00
_cell.angle_beta   90.00
_cell.angle_gamma   90.00
#
_symmetry.space_group_name_H-M   'P 1'
#
loop_
_entity.id
_entity.type
_entity.pdbx_description
1 polymer ?
#
loop_
_entity_poly.entity_id
_entity_poly.type
_entity_poly.pdbx_seq_one_letter_code
_entity_poly.pdbx_strand_id
1 'polypeptide(L)' 'MAINLTPLVAKIILFINPFARIQVMCRGYNEDLANFTELVWGDDKDLDFMDKKTYPQFQLWY' A
#
# COMPACT_ATOMS: atom_id res chain seq x y z
N MET A 1 11.42 -3.25 -8.52
CA MET A 1 10.49 -3.57 -9.64
C MET A 1 9.07 -3.55 -9.11
N ALA A 2 8.11 -3.00 -9.86
CA ALA A 2 6.75 -2.75 -9.35
C ALA A 2 5.78 -3.89 -9.75
N ILE A 3 5.12 -4.51 -8.77
CA ILE A 3 4.08 -5.53 -9.00
C ILE A 3 2.74 -4.95 -8.55
N ASN A 4 1.71 -4.94 -9.40
CA ASN A 4 0.38 -4.50 -8.98
C ASN A 4 -0.23 -5.51 -8.01
N LEU A 5 -0.76 -5.01 -6.90
CA LEU A 5 -1.39 -5.82 -5.84
C LEU A 5 -2.88 -5.57 -5.79
N THR A 6 -3.62 -6.60 -5.42
CA THR A 6 -4.98 -6.46 -4.92
C THR A 6 -4.95 -5.96 -3.47
N PRO A 7 -5.99 -5.24 -2.99
CA PRO A 7 -5.96 -4.62 -1.67
C PRO A 7 -5.85 -5.61 -0.51
N LEU A 8 -6.46 -6.79 -0.65
CA LEU A 8 -6.29 -7.91 0.28
C LEU A 8 -4.82 -8.32 0.40
N VAL A 9 -4.15 -8.45 -0.74
CA VAL A 9 -2.76 -8.87 -0.80
C VAL A 9 -1.85 -7.77 -0.25
N ALA A 10 -2.15 -6.50 -0.56
CA ALA A 10 -1.43 -5.36 0.02
C ALA A 10 -1.51 -5.37 1.55
N LYS A 11 -2.71 -5.53 2.13
CA LYS A 11 -2.89 -5.61 3.60
C LYS A 11 -2.15 -6.80 4.20
N ILE A 12 -2.24 -7.97 3.57
CA ILE A 12 -1.55 -9.19 4.01
C ILE A 12 -0.04 -8.94 3.98
N ILE A 13 0.52 -8.47 2.86
CA ILE A 13 1.96 -8.18 2.75
C ILE A 13 2.40 -7.16 3.80
N LEU A 14 1.65 -6.08 3.98
CA LEU A 14 1.95 -5.06 5.00
C LEU A 14 1.99 -5.69 6.41
N PHE A 15 1.06 -6.61 6.69
CA PHE A 15 0.97 -7.30 7.98
C PHE A 15 2.09 -8.30 8.23
N ILE A 16 2.38 -9.17 7.25
CA ILE A 16 3.41 -10.22 7.44
C ILE A 16 4.82 -9.62 7.38
N ASN A 17 4.97 -8.38 6.90
CA ASN A 17 6.26 -7.81 6.59
C ASN A 17 6.60 -6.49 7.32
N PRO A 18 6.86 -6.54 8.64
CA PRO A 18 7.43 -5.40 9.35
C PRO A 18 8.95 -5.22 9.11
N PHE A 19 9.65 -6.17 8.47
CA PHE A 19 11.14 -6.20 8.42
C PHE A 19 11.79 -6.47 7.05
N ALA A 20 11.08 -6.91 6.01
CA ALA A 20 11.70 -7.14 4.71
C ALA A 20 11.66 -5.90 3.81
N ARG A 21 12.65 -5.83 2.92
CA ARG A 21 12.93 -4.80 1.88
C ARG A 21 11.80 -4.54 0.87
N ILE A 22 10.56 -4.89 1.19
CA ILE A 22 9.42 -4.84 0.30
C ILE A 22 8.52 -3.71 0.75
N GLN A 23 8.47 -2.65 -0.06
CA GLN A 23 7.68 -1.45 0.17
C GLN A 23 6.33 -1.60 -0.51
N VAL A 24 5.25 -1.51 0.26
CA VAL A 24 3.91 -1.46 -0.33
C VAL A 24 3.61 0.00 -0.62
N MET A 25 3.32 0.33 -1.86
CA MET A 25 3.00 1.66 -2.33
C MET A 25 1.51 1.77 -2.64
N CYS A 26 0.90 2.90 -2.30
CA CYS A 26 -0.48 3.21 -2.61
C CYS A 26 -0.58 4.50 -3.43
N ARG A 27 -1.37 4.47 -4.50
CA ARG A 27 -1.65 5.66 -5.31
C ARG A 27 -2.89 6.35 -4.81
N GLY A 28 -2.87 7.68 -4.76
CA GLY A 28 -4.02 8.45 -4.29
C GLY A 28 -4.09 8.61 -2.78
N TYR A 29 -3.05 8.17 -2.08
CA TYR A 29 -2.93 8.31 -0.64
C TYR A 29 -2.16 9.59 -0.27
N ASN A 30 -2.69 10.35 0.69
CA ASN A 30 -2.22 11.69 1.11
C ASN A 30 -2.53 12.81 0.09
N GLU A 31 -1.97 14.01 0.28
CA GLU A 31 -2.15 15.17 -0.63
C GLU A 31 -1.65 14.92 -2.06
N ASP A 32 -0.89 13.84 -2.28
CA ASP A 32 -0.26 13.50 -3.55
C ASP A 32 -1.08 12.48 -4.34
N LEU A 33 -2.19 12.93 -4.90
CA LEU A 33 -3.11 12.11 -5.70
C LEU A 33 -2.48 11.49 -6.97
N ALA A 34 -1.36 12.06 -7.43
CA ALA A 34 -0.68 11.63 -8.65
C ALA A 34 0.39 10.55 -8.37
N ASN A 35 0.99 10.56 -7.19
CA ASN A 35 2.15 9.74 -6.86
C ASN A 35 1.80 8.51 -6.02
N PHE A 36 2.76 7.60 -5.96
CA PHE A 36 2.71 6.40 -5.14
C PHE A 36 3.40 6.70 -3.80
N THR A 37 2.65 6.58 -2.72
CA THR A 37 3.12 6.82 -1.35
C THR A 37 3.38 5.49 -0.67
N GLU A 38 4.49 5.38 0.06
CA GLU A 38 4.79 4.18 0.85
C GLU A 38 3.78 4.04 1.99
N LEU A 39 3.28 2.82 2.16
CA LEU A 39 2.51 2.40 3.31
C LEU A 39 3.42 1.69 4.30
N VAL A 40 3.29 2.05 5.56
CA VAL A 40 4.04 1.47 6.68
C VAL A 40 3.04 0.87 7.64
N TRP A 41 3.19 -0.42 7.96
CA TRP A 41 2.26 -1.13 8.86
C TRP A 41 2.01 -0.39 10.20
N GLY A 42 3.03 0.28 10.74
CA GLY A 42 2.90 1.02 11.99
C GLY A 42 1.86 2.15 11.94
N ASP A 43 1.89 2.95 10.87
CA ASP A 43 1.05 4.14 10.70
C ASP A 43 -0.27 3.80 9.97
N ASP A 44 -0.19 2.89 9.01
CA ASP A 44 -1.24 2.66 8.00
C ASP A 44 -2.06 1.39 8.21
N LYS A 45 -1.87 0.66 9.31
CA LYS A 45 -2.64 -0.58 9.61
C LYS A 45 -4.16 -0.37 9.68
N ASP A 46 -4.59 0.83 10.04
CA ASP A 46 -5.99 1.20 10.23
C ASP A 46 -6.65 1.72 8.94
N LEU A 47 -5.90 1.82 7.82
CA LEU A 47 -6.48 2.22 6.54
C LEU A 47 -7.48 1.18 6.02
N ASP A 48 -8.54 1.67 5.39
CA ASP A 48 -9.51 0.84 4.68
C ASP A 48 -9.00 0.51 3.27
N PHE A 49 -8.16 -0.52 3.17
CA PHE A 49 -7.63 -0.99 1.89
C PHE A 49 -8.74 -1.34 0.86
N MET A 50 -9.95 -1.67 1.30
CA MET A 50 -11.05 -2.04 0.40
C MET A 50 -11.72 -0.83 -0.25
N ASP A 51 -11.49 0.37 0.29
CA ASP A 51 -12.01 1.61 -0.26
C ASP A 51 -11.28 1.98 -1.56
N LYS A 52 -11.79 1.42 -2.67
CA LYS A 52 -11.27 1.69 -4.03
C LYS A 52 -11.43 3.14 -4.47
N LYS A 53 -12.22 3.94 -3.74
CA LYS A 53 -12.46 5.35 -4.06
C LYS A 53 -11.30 6.22 -3.59
N THR A 54 -10.79 5.94 -2.39
CA THR A 54 -9.64 6.62 -1.79
C THR A 54 -8.33 5.95 -2.18
N TYR A 55 -8.32 4.62 -2.31
CA TYR A 55 -7.14 3.82 -2.65
C TYR A 55 -7.34 3.04 -3.96
N PRO A 56 -7.26 3.71 -5.11
CA PRO A 56 -7.54 3.10 -6.41
C PRO A 56 -6.52 2.03 -6.82
N GLN A 57 -5.26 2.11 -6.35
CA GLN A 57 -4.19 1.24 -6.82
C GLN A 57 -3.12 0.99 -5.77
N PHE A 58 -2.72 -0.28 -5.63
CA PHE A 58 -1.63 -0.73 -4.77
C PHE A 58 -0.52 -1.38 -5.60
N GLN A 59 0.72 -1.14 -5.21
CA GLN A 59 1.90 -1.73 -5.82
C GLN A 59 2.88 -2.25 -4.77
N LEU A 60 3.58 -3.32 -5.13
CA LEU A 60 4.71 -3.84 -4.39
C LEU A 60 6.00 -3.37 -5.04
N TRP A 61 6.89 -2.75 -4.28
CA TRP A 61 8.21 -2.34 -4.71
C TRP A 61 9.25 -3.12 -3.92
N TYR A 62 10.20 -3.73 -4.63
CA TYR A 62 11.34 -4.49 -4.08
C TYR A 62 12.62 -4.20 -4.87
#